data_AF-A0A7H8NSW4-F1
#
_entry.id   AF-A0A7H8NSW4-F1
#
_cell.length_a   1.000
_cell.length_b   1.000
_cell.length_c   1.000
_cell.angle_alpha   90.00
_cell.angle_beta   90.00
_cell.angle_gamma   90.00
#
_symmetry.space_group_name_H-M   'P 1'
#
loop_
_entity.id
_entity.type
_entity.pdbx_description
1 polymer ?
#
loop_
_entity_poly.entity_id
_entity_poly.type
_entity_poly.pdbx_seq_one_letter_code
_entity_poly.pdbx_strand_id
1 'polypeptide(L)'
;MNRFLSNMMMLAATLAVSTAHAANVVYPDGERQQAPDAIFLDRAGDLYPPFGVPVDTAAMLTLDPDVGAVAPLEVVTLRGMYRWQASTGKPGWKKLLAHAQVEGSSDFDRDWEAVQDALRRTVVKQLNAQKGADVLLVVHGFNNDFRGANKWLVPFEKAVLEAYPQVRSTRVYWDGLLGNDAGIGIWGEAQYNGPRVGQQLRRVLNQLDADLRVRIFTHSSGAYVVTNALGDGSHSYRGFEGSVQLKERAGALDGAYAVPRNITDLRVAMLIPAQPLSAFDGFAQGTKGVVPTRLILGTSPRDKAATKLGVSCAIGGNTCMAVRTAEAFQWSRKALAPQAGQLMVIGFPAPATGHHEHGVQWYMEDREQWQALLGQLLGDASGCPASGKTWCQASDGKELAAR
;
A
#
# COMPACT_ATOMS: atom_id res chain seq x y z
N MET A 1 -29.29 -24.85 40.62
CA MET A 1 -28.03 -24.19 41.03
C MET A 1 -27.01 -24.06 39.89
N ASN A 2 -27.47 -23.98 38.64
CA ASN A 2 -26.69 -23.48 37.50
C ASN A 2 -27.23 -22.07 37.20
N ARG A 3 -26.44 -21.01 37.43
CA ARG A 3 -26.52 -19.67 36.78
C ARG A 3 -25.71 -18.54 37.43
N PHE A 4 -24.88 -18.79 38.45
CA PHE A 4 -24.20 -17.69 39.17
C PHE A 4 -22.70 -17.52 38.89
N LEU A 5 -22.12 -18.25 37.93
CA LEU A 5 -20.67 -18.20 37.64
C LEU A 5 -20.28 -17.62 36.25
N SER A 6 -21.22 -17.02 35.50
CA SER A 6 -20.91 -16.41 34.20
C SER A 6 -20.67 -14.89 34.21
N ASN A 7 -20.78 -14.20 35.35
CA ASN A 7 -20.72 -12.73 35.39
C ASN A 7 -19.54 -12.13 36.19
N MET A 8 -18.48 -12.89 36.47
CA MET A 8 -17.32 -12.41 37.25
C MET A 8 -15.96 -12.59 36.55
N MET A 9 -15.95 -12.62 35.21
CA MET A 9 -14.73 -12.52 34.39
C MET A 9 -14.81 -11.34 33.38
N MET A 10 -15.51 -10.28 33.77
CA MET A 10 -15.50 -8.96 33.12
C MET A 10 -15.00 -7.93 34.15
N LEU A 11 -13.73 -7.99 34.51
CA LEU A 11 -12.97 -6.95 35.24
C LEU A 11 -11.52 -7.51 35.29
N ALA A 12 -10.46 -6.91 34.75
CA ALA A 12 -10.23 -5.59 34.22
C ALA A 12 -9.24 -5.72 33.06
N ALA A 13 -9.73 -5.56 31.84
CA ALA A 13 -8.96 -5.08 30.70
C ALA A 13 -9.59 -3.78 30.21
N THR A 14 -9.92 -2.89 31.14
CA THR A 14 -9.97 -1.45 30.89
C THR A 14 -8.53 -0.99 30.63
N LEU A 15 -7.99 -1.41 29.48
CA LEU A 15 -7.06 -0.57 28.74
C LEU A 15 -7.78 0.76 28.62
N ALA A 16 -7.22 1.80 29.23
CA ALA A 16 -7.64 3.15 28.98
C ALA A 16 -7.71 3.30 27.46
N VAL A 17 -8.93 3.32 26.92
CA VAL A 17 -9.20 3.74 25.55
C VAL A 17 -8.89 5.22 25.59
N SER A 18 -7.61 5.53 25.41
CA SER A 18 -7.19 6.81 24.89
C SER A 18 -8.01 6.99 23.63
N THR A 19 -8.99 7.89 23.69
CA THR A 19 -9.68 8.44 22.52
C THR A 19 -8.67 9.29 21.74
N ALA A 20 -7.61 8.66 21.24
CA ALA A 20 -6.73 9.27 20.26
C ALA A 20 -7.59 9.43 19.00
N HIS A 21 -7.91 10.69 18.68
CA HIS A 21 -8.79 11.00 17.55
C HIS A 21 -8.11 10.53 16.26
N ALA A 22 -8.81 9.70 15.50
CA ALA A 22 -8.41 9.33 14.15
C ALA A 22 -8.40 10.59 13.28
N ALA A 23 -7.23 11.02 12.81
CA ALA A 23 -7.11 12.16 11.91
C ALA A 23 -7.07 11.68 10.46
N ASN A 24 -7.69 12.45 9.56
CA ASN A 24 -7.47 12.28 8.14
C ASN A 24 -6.01 12.64 7.82
N VAL A 25 -5.34 11.81 7.02
CA VAL A 25 -4.10 12.23 6.36
C VAL A 25 -4.53 12.96 5.10
N VAL A 26 -3.92 14.10 4.82
CA VAL A 26 -4.17 14.88 3.61
C VAL A 26 -2.87 15.54 3.18
N TYR A 27 -2.74 15.83 1.88
CA TYR A 27 -1.51 16.39 1.32
C TYR A 27 -1.70 17.84 0.84
N PRO A 28 -1.38 18.86 1.67
CA PRO A 28 -1.47 20.25 1.27
C PRO A 28 -0.43 20.60 0.18
N ASP A 29 -0.63 21.74 -0.48
CA ASP A 29 0.23 22.25 -1.55
C ASP A 29 1.73 22.23 -1.19
N GLY A 30 2.08 22.64 0.03
CA GLY A 30 3.48 22.66 0.47
C GLY A 30 4.14 21.28 0.53
N GLU A 31 3.39 20.22 0.81
CA GLU A 31 3.91 18.84 0.80
C GLU A 31 3.99 18.30 -0.63
N ARG A 32 2.97 18.54 -1.45
CA ARG A 32 2.97 18.17 -2.87
C ARG A 32 4.07 18.88 -3.65
N GLN A 33 4.41 20.12 -3.28
CA GLN A 33 5.52 20.87 -3.87
C GLN A 33 6.89 20.30 -3.51
N GLN A 34 7.05 19.71 -2.32
CA GLN A 34 8.32 19.11 -1.87
C GLN A 34 8.63 17.78 -2.57
N ALA A 35 7.62 17.11 -3.13
CA ALA A 35 7.78 15.87 -3.90
C ALA A 35 6.93 15.94 -5.19
N PRO A 36 7.29 16.80 -6.15
CA PRO A 36 6.46 17.09 -7.33
C PRO A 36 6.29 15.90 -8.27
N ASP A 37 7.24 14.94 -8.22
CA ASP A 37 7.22 13.71 -9.01
C ASP A 37 6.53 12.54 -8.28
N ALA A 38 5.99 12.76 -7.08
CA ALA A 38 5.33 11.70 -6.32
C ALA A 38 3.85 11.54 -6.70
N ILE A 39 3.34 10.33 -6.46
CA ILE A 39 1.93 10.01 -6.61
C ILE A 39 1.27 10.20 -5.24
N PHE A 40 0.29 11.07 -5.16
CA PHE A 40 -0.49 11.31 -3.94
C PHE A 40 -1.92 10.80 -4.15
N LEU A 41 -2.38 9.93 -3.28
CA LEU A 41 -3.68 9.26 -3.35
C LEU A 41 -4.44 9.50 -2.05
N ASP A 42 -5.72 9.83 -2.15
CA ASP A 42 -6.54 9.93 -0.96
C ASP A 42 -6.99 8.56 -0.44
N ARG A 43 -7.77 8.55 0.64
CA ARG A 43 -8.27 7.31 1.28
C ARG A 43 -9.21 6.50 0.39
N ALA A 44 -9.81 7.12 -0.63
CA ALA A 44 -10.61 6.47 -1.65
C ALA A 44 -9.77 6.04 -2.87
N GLY A 45 -8.49 6.41 -2.90
CA GLY A 45 -7.57 6.21 -3.99
C GLY A 45 -7.69 7.25 -5.10
N ASP A 46 -8.39 8.36 -4.88
CA ASP A 46 -8.43 9.44 -5.86
C ASP A 46 -7.08 10.16 -5.90
N LEU A 47 -6.59 10.45 -7.11
CA LEU A 47 -5.34 11.18 -7.31
C LEU A 47 -5.52 12.64 -6.89
N TYR A 48 -4.62 13.13 -6.04
CA TYR A 48 -4.46 14.56 -5.83
C TYR A 48 -3.98 15.19 -7.15
N PRO A 49 -4.42 16.42 -7.48
CA PRO A 49 -3.84 17.15 -8.59
C PRO A 49 -2.38 17.54 -8.28
N PRO A 50 -1.61 18.10 -9.21
CA PRO A 50 -0.30 18.68 -8.90
C PRO A 50 -0.42 19.89 -7.96
N PHE A 51 0.72 20.34 -7.41
CA PHE A 51 0.79 21.59 -6.65
C PHE A 51 0.31 22.78 -7.50
N GLY A 52 -0.30 23.80 -6.87
CA GLY A 52 -0.87 24.95 -7.57
C GLY A 52 -2.32 24.77 -8.03
N VAL A 53 -2.84 23.53 -8.04
CA VAL A 53 -4.29 23.29 -8.11
C VAL A 53 -4.85 23.23 -6.67
N PRO A 54 -5.76 24.13 -6.29
CA PRO A 54 -6.21 24.24 -4.90
C PRO A 54 -6.92 22.98 -4.40
N VAL A 55 -6.48 22.50 -3.24
CA VAL A 55 -7.14 21.44 -2.45
C VAL A 55 -7.43 22.03 -1.07
N ASP A 56 -8.71 22.06 -0.66
CA ASP A 56 -9.12 22.58 0.65
C ASP A 56 -8.90 21.49 1.72
N THR A 57 -7.63 21.26 2.07
CA THR A 57 -7.25 20.22 3.03
C THR A 57 -7.82 20.49 4.43
N ALA A 58 -8.05 21.74 4.80
CA ALA A 58 -8.70 22.10 6.04
C ALA A 58 -10.15 21.57 6.11
N ALA A 59 -10.90 21.67 5.00
CA ALA A 59 -12.24 21.08 4.91
C ALA A 59 -12.21 19.54 4.98
N MET A 60 -11.13 18.90 4.53
CA MET A 60 -10.97 17.44 4.56
C MET A 60 -10.49 16.89 5.93
N LEU A 61 -9.93 17.74 6.79
CA LEU A 61 -9.40 17.39 8.12
C LEU A 61 -10.44 17.38 9.23
N THR A 62 -11.62 17.98 9.01
CA THR A 62 -12.68 18.10 10.02
C THR A 62 -13.43 16.77 10.18
N LEU A 63 -12.87 15.87 10.98
CA LEU A 63 -13.57 14.75 11.61
C LEU A 63 -13.79 15.13 13.08
N ASP A 64 -14.80 15.95 13.37
CA ASP A 64 -15.13 16.30 14.76
C ASP A 64 -16.52 15.77 15.14
N PRO A 65 -16.61 14.76 16.03
CA PRO A 65 -17.88 14.27 16.58
C PRO A 65 -18.57 15.26 17.53
N ASP A 66 -17.87 16.26 18.06
CA ASP A 66 -18.34 17.10 19.18
C ASP A 66 -18.49 18.60 18.83
N VAL A 67 -18.13 19.02 17.61
CA VAL A 67 -18.25 20.43 17.18
C VAL A 67 -19.23 20.57 16.02
N GLY A 68 -20.37 21.20 16.30
CA GLY A 68 -21.56 21.33 15.43
C GLY A 68 -21.41 22.17 14.15
N ALA A 69 -20.27 22.12 13.46
CA ALA A 69 -20.10 22.60 12.10
C ALA A 69 -19.45 21.51 11.24
N VAL A 70 -20.22 20.44 11.03
CA VAL A 70 -19.83 19.25 10.26
C VAL A 70 -19.69 19.66 8.78
N ALA A 71 -18.46 19.63 8.24
CA ALA A 71 -18.33 19.31 6.83
C ALA A 71 -18.94 17.90 6.67
N PRO A 72 -19.94 17.67 5.79
CA PRO A 72 -20.57 16.37 5.66
C PRO A 72 -19.51 15.28 5.60
N LEU A 73 -19.72 14.11 6.23
CA LEU A 73 -18.80 12.95 6.16
C LEU A 73 -18.30 12.65 4.74
N GLU A 74 -19.03 13.09 3.72
CA GLU A 74 -18.68 13.09 2.32
C GLU A 74 -17.38 13.86 1.99
N VAL A 75 -17.06 14.97 2.67
CA VAL A 75 -15.94 15.90 2.38
C VAL A 75 -14.57 15.36 2.79
N VAL A 76 -14.48 14.24 3.51
CA VAL A 76 -13.21 13.64 3.98
C VAL A 76 -12.40 12.96 2.86
N THR A 77 -12.85 13.07 1.62
CA THR A 77 -12.22 12.58 0.38
C THR A 77 -12.10 13.74 -0.62
N LEU A 78 -11.16 13.64 -1.55
CA LEU A 78 -11.02 14.61 -2.63
C LEU A 78 -12.33 14.74 -3.42
N ARG A 79 -12.93 13.60 -3.80
CA ARG A 79 -14.19 13.58 -4.55
C ARG A 79 -15.29 14.35 -3.82
N GLY A 80 -15.52 14.05 -2.55
CA GLY A 80 -16.59 14.72 -1.82
C GLY A 80 -16.30 16.18 -1.51
N MET A 81 -15.02 16.54 -1.29
CA MET A 81 -14.61 17.94 -1.18
C MET A 81 -14.90 18.72 -2.47
N TYR A 82 -14.52 18.19 -3.63
CA TYR A 82 -14.82 18.85 -4.91
C TYR A 82 -16.32 18.82 -5.26
N ARG A 83 -17.07 17.78 -4.86
CA ARG A 83 -18.53 17.74 -4.99
C ARG A 83 -19.20 18.87 -4.20
N TRP A 84 -18.78 19.05 -2.95
CA TRP A 84 -19.25 20.15 -2.12
C TRP A 84 -18.91 21.50 -2.76
N GLN A 85 -17.68 21.68 -3.24
CA GLN A 85 -17.28 22.91 -3.93
C GLN A 85 -18.11 23.17 -5.20
N ALA A 86 -18.39 22.13 -5.99
CA ALA A 86 -19.25 22.23 -7.17
C ALA A 86 -20.67 22.68 -6.79
N SER A 87 -21.25 22.09 -5.74
CA SER A 87 -22.61 22.42 -5.26
C SER A 87 -22.73 23.82 -4.63
N THR A 88 -21.64 24.34 -4.06
CA THR A 88 -21.62 25.65 -3.37
C THR A 88 -20.98 26.76 -4.21
N GLY A 89 -20.61 26.48 -5.46
CA GLY A 89 -20.02 27.47 -6.36
C GLY A 89 -18.60 27.91 -5.97
N LYS A 90 -17.90 27.16 -5.12
CA LYS A 90 -16.50 27.45 -4.76
C LYS A 90 -15.58 27.29 -5.98
N PRO A 91 -14.52 28.12 -6.11
CA PRO A 91 -13.72 28.17 -7.33
C PRO A 91 -12.79 26.96 -7.54
N GLY A 92 -12.54 26.14 -6.51
CA GLY A 92 -11.59 25.03 -6.60
C GLY A 92 -12.00 23.98 -7.63
N TRP A 93 -13.29 23.62 -7.71
CA TRP A 93 -13.80 22.70 -8.73
C TRP A 93 -13.56 23.22 -10.16
N LYS A 94 -13.89 24.49 -10.43
CA LYS A 94 -13.65 25.11 -11.75
C LYS A 94 -12.17 25.14 -12.12
N LYS A 95 -11.29 25.40 -11.14
CA LYS A 95 -9.84 25.36 -11.36
C LYS A 95 -9.33 23.95 -11.67
N LEU A 96 -9.86 22.93 -10.99
CA LEU A 96 -9.52 21.54 -11.26
C LEU A 96 -9.96 21.11 -12.67
N LEU A 97 -11.19 21.44 -13.07
CA LEU A 97 -11.70 21.20 -14.42
C LEU A 97 -10.80 21.87 -15.48
N ALA A 98 -10.45 23.14 -15.29
CA ALA A 98 -9.58 23.88 -16.20
C ALA A 98 -8.18 23.26 -16.30
N HIS A 99 -7.61 22.82 -15.17
CA HIS A 99 -6.31 22.13 -15.14
C HIS A 99 -6.37 20.79 -15.88
N ALA A 100 -7.42 20.00 -15.64
CA ALA A 100 -7.64 18.71 -16.27
C ALA A 100 -8.11 18.80 -17.74
N GLN A 101 -8.36 20.02 -18.23
CA GLN A 101 -8.94 20.29 -19.55
C GLN A 101 -10.28 19.57 -19.78
N VAL A 102 -11.11 19.52 -18.73
CA VAL A 102 -12.45 18.91 -18.78
C VAL A 102 -13.48 20.02 -18.89
N GLU A 103 -14.31 19.96 -19.92
CA GLU A 103 -15.48 20.83 -20.04
C GLU A 103 -16.53 20.39 -19.03
N GLY A 104 -16.76 21.23 -18.01
CA GLY A 104 -17.70 20.94 -16.93
C GLY A 104 -19.14 20.82 -17.43
N SER A 105 -19.90 19.95 -16.78
CA SER A 105 -21.29 19.65 -17.10
C SER A 105 -22.19 19.63 -15.86
N SER A 106 -23.45 19.26 -16.04
CA SER A 106 -24.37 19.06 -14.93
C SER A 106 -24.18 17.72 -14.21
N ASP A 107 -23.38 16.81 -14.77
CA ASP A 107 -23.10 15.49 -14.20
C ASP A 107 -21.72 15.49 -13.54
N PHE A 108 -21.70 15.74 -12.23
CA PHE A 108 -20.47 15.77 -11.44
C PHE A 108 -19.69 14.45 -11.51
N ASP A 109 -20.38 13.31 -11.55
CA ASP A 109 -19.71 12.01 -11.49
C ASP A 109 -18.98 11.69 -12.79
N ARG A 110 -19.60 12.04 -13.93
CA ARG A 110 -18.95 11.97 -15.23
C ARG A 110 -17.73 12.88 -15.30
N ASP A 111 -17.88 14.13 -14.85
CA ASP A 111 -16.79 15.11 -14.87
C ASP A 111 -15.65 14.69 -13.93
N TRP A 112 -15.97 14.14 -12.75
CA TRP A 112 -14.99 13.64 -11.80
C TRP A 112 -14.14 12.50 -12.38
N GLU A 113 -14.78 11.50 -13.01
CA GLU A 113 -14.03 10.43 -13.67
C GLU A 113 -13.17 10.97 -14.82
N ALA A 114 -13.66 11.93 -15.61
CA ALA A 114 -12.86 12.56 -16.67
C ALA A 114 -11.64 13.31 -16.11
N VAL A 115 -11.79 13.97 -14.96
CA VAL A 115 -10.69 14.62 -14.24
C VAL A 115 -9.68 13.60 -13.73
N GLN A 116 -10.12 12.55 -13.04
CA GLN A 116 -9.25 11.49 -12.53
C GLN A 116 -8.52 10.75 -13.66
N ASP A 117 -9.17 10.57 -14.80
CA ASP A 117 -8.57 10.04 -16.02
C ASP A 117 -7.47 10.96 -16.57
N ALA A 118 -7.68 12.28 -16.58
CA ALA A 118 -6.68 13.26 -17.01
C ALA A 118 -5.46 13.28 -16.07
N LEU A 119 -5.68 13.31 -14.75
CA LEU A 119 -4.60 13.26 -13.76
C LEU A 119 -3.80 11.96 -13.89
N ARG A 120 -4.48 10.83 -14.09
CA ARG A 120 -3.83 9.54 -14.30
C ARG A 120 -2.97 9.52 -15.55
N ARG A 121 -3.43 10.08 -16.67
CA ARG A 121 -2.62 10.20 -17.90
C ARG A 121 -1.35 11.00 -17.66
N THR A 122 -1.38 12.03 -16.82
CA THR A 122 -0.18 12.79 -16.44
C THR A 122 0.82 11.91 -15.68
N VAL A 123 0.37 11.16 -14.68
CA VAL A 123 1.20 10.21 -13.92
C VAL A 123 1.80 9.15 -14.85
N VAL A 124 0.99 8.54 -15.71
CA VAL A 124 1.43 7.53 -16.68
C VAL A 124 2.48 8.09 -17.62
N LYS A 125 2.27 9.31 -18.14
CA LYS A 125 3.25 9.98 -19.00
C LYS A 125 4.58 10.22 -18.28
N GLN A 126 4.54 10.63 -17.01
CA GLN A 126 5.74 10.82 -16.19
C GLN A 126 6.50 9.51 -15.98
N LEU A 127 5.80 8.40 -15.71
CA LEU A 127 6.42 7.09 -15.52
C LEU A 127 6.99 6.53 -16.82
N ASN A 128 6.25 6.62 -17.93
CA ASN A 128 6.72 6.14 -19.24
C ASN A 128 7.89 6.98 -19.78
N ALA A 129 8.03 8.25 -19.38
CA ALA A 129 9.20 9.07 -19.71
C ALA A 129 10.52 8.53 -19.13
N GLN A 130 10.46 7.59 -18.19
CA GLN A 130 11.62 6.93 -17.57
C GLN A 130 12.04 5.65 -18.30
N LYS A 131 11.54 5.44 -19.52
CA LYS A 131 11.90 4.29 -20.37
C LYS A 131 13.43 4.13 -20.48
N GLY A 132 13.89 2.90 -20.34
CA GLY A 132 15.32 2.56 -20.29
C GLY A 132 15.91 2.54 -18.87
N ALA A 133 15.24 3.12 -17.87
CA ALA A 133 15.59 2.97 -16.45
C ALA A 133 14.83 1.79 -15.80
N ASP A 134 15.19 1.46 -14.56
CA ASP A 134 14.32 0.71 -13.66
C ASP A 134 13.42 1.70 -12.91
N VAL A 135 12.11 1.66 -13.16
CA VAL A 135 11.12 2.55 -12.52
C VAL A 135 10.70 1.94 -11.19
N LEU A 136 11.18 2.52 -10.09
CA LEU A 136 10.90 2.09 -8.73
C LEU A 136 9.74 2.88 -8.14
N LEU A 137 8.64 2.18 -7.86
CA LEU A 137 7.55 2.71 -7.04
C LEU A 137 7.81 2.38 -5.57
N VAL A 138 7.82 3.38 -4.69
CA VAL A 138 8.05 3.20 -3.25
C VAL A 138 6.77 3.52 -2.49
N VAL A 139 6.11 2.49 -1.95
CA VAL A 139 4.78 2.59 -1.31
C VAL A 139 4.91 2.45 0.21
N HIS A 140 4.53 3.47 0.96
CA HIS A 140 4.60 3.42 2.42
C HIS A 140 3.46 2.61 3.09
N GLY A 141 3.60 2.35 4.39
CA GLY A 141 2.59 1.70 5.22
C GLY A 141 1.61 2.67 5.88
N PHE A 142 0.66 2.16 6.65
CA PHE A 142 -0.37 2.95 7.34
C PHE A 142 0.21 3.78 8.49
N ASN A 143 -0.61 4.65 9.06
CA ASN A 143 -0.27 5.52 10.20
C ASN A 143 0.93 6.44 9.91
N ASN A 144 0.96 7.00 8.71
CA ASN A 144 1.97 7.94 8.27
C ASN A 144 1.30 9.10 7.53
N ASP A 145 1.58 10.32 7.99
CA ASP A 145 1.46 11.52 7.16
C ASP A 145 2.72 11.66 6.27
N PHE A 146 2.77 12.72 5.47
CA PHE A 146 3.93 13.00 4.60
C PHE A 146 5.24 13.04 5.38
N ARG A 147 5.24 13.69 6.56
CA ARG A 147 6.43 13.83 7.41
C ARG A 147 6.87 12.48 7.98
N GLY A 148 5.93 11.68 8.48
CA GLY A 148 6.16 10.34 9.02
C GLY A 148 6.72 9.39 7.98
N ALA A 149 6.10 9.36 6.79
CA ALA A 149 6.57 8.55 5.67
C ALA A 149 8.00 8.97 5.24
N ASN A 150 8.27 10.27 5.20
CA ASN A 150 9.58 10.80 4.80
C ASN A 150 10.71 10.51 5.79
N LYS A 151 10.43 10.11 7.04
CA LYS A 151 11.48 9.68 7.98
C LYS A 151 12.32 8.54 7.42
N TRP A 152 11.75 7.69 6.58
CA TRP A 152 12.47 6.59 5.95
C TRP A 152 12.46 6.64 4.43
N LEU A 153 11.41 7.14 3.77
CA LEU A 153 11.35 7.20 2.30
C LEU A 153 12.52 7.98 1.71
N VAL A 154 12.85 9.15 2.28
CA VAL A 154 13.91 10.02 1.76
C VAL A 154 15.29 9.40 1.95
N PRO A 155 15.68 8.93 3.15
CA PRO A 155 16.95 8.20 3.32
C PRO A 155 17.05 6.93 2.48
N PHE A 156 15.96 6.15 2.38
CA PHE A 156 15.89 4.94 1.56
C PHE A 156 16.15 5.25 0.09
N GLU A 157 15.41 6.20 -0.47
CA GLU A 157 15.55 6.57 -1.88
C GLU A 157 16.95 7.10 -2.17
N LYS A 158 17.50 7.95 -1.30
CA LYS A 158 18.88 8.42 -1.42
C LYS A 158 19.86 7.24 -1.51
N ALA A 159 19.77 6.29 -0.58
CA ALA A 159 20.65 5.12 -0.57
C ALA A 159 20.46 4.23 -1.82
N VAL A 160 19.23 4.10 -2.31
CA VAL A 160 18.94 3.36 -3.55
C VAL A 160 19.54 4.04 -4.77
N LEU A 161 19.33 5.35 -4.93
CA LEU A 161 19.83 6.09 -6.09
C LEU A 161 21.36 6.18 -6.11
N GLU A 162 22.00 6.20 -4.93
CA GLU A 162 23.46 6.12 -4.80
C GLU A 162 23.99 4.74 -5.20
N ALA A 163 23.32 3.65 -4.83
CA ALA A 163 23.76 2.28 -5.09
C ALA A 163 23.36 1.74 -6.48
N TYR A 164 22.26 2.23 -7.05
CA TYR A 164 21.65 1.74 -8.28
C TYR A 164 21.35 2.92 -9.23
N PRO A 165 22.36 3.47 -9.94
CA PRO A 165 22.23 4.71 -10.72
C PRO A 165 21.27 4.60 -11.92
N GLN A 166 20.95 3.37 -12.35
CA GLN A 166 19.95 3.09 -13.38
C GLN A 166 18.50 3.23 -12.88
N VAL A 167 18.28 3.36 -11.57
CA VAL A 167 16.95 3.45 -10.97
C VAL A 167 16.43 4.88 -11.07
N ARG A 168 15.13 5.00 -11.33
CA ARG A 168 14.36 6.23 -11.16
C ARG A 168 13.23 5.94 -10.20
N SER A 169 13.14 6.70 -9.12
CA SER A 169 12.22 6.42 -8.02
C SER A 169 11.01 7.36 -8.08
N THR A 170 9.86 6.84 -7.73
CA THR A 170 8.60 7.58 -7.57
C THR A 170 7.95 7.13 -6.28
N ARG A 171 7.81 8.06 -5.34
CA ARG A 171 7.18 7.80 -4.05
C ARG A 171 5.66 7.77 -4.24
N VAL A 172 5.00 6.85 -3.55
CA VAL A 172 3.54 6.73 -3.54
C VAL A 172 3.07 7.02 -2.12
N TYR A 173 2.48 8.19 -1.96
CA TYR A 173 1.84 8.65 -0.75
C TYR A 173 0.35 8.31 -0.78
N TRP A 174 -0.17 7.74 0.30
CA TRP A 174 -1.60 7.42 0.40
C TRP A 174 -2.17 7.64 1.80
N ASP A 175 -3.43 8.08 1.85
CA ASP A 175 -4.10 8.43 3.11
C ASP A 175 -4.59 7.17 3.87
N GLY A 176 -3.73 6.67 4.76
CA GLY A 176 -4.01 5.50 5.62
C GLY A 176 -4.66 5.81 6.97
N LEU A 177 -5.05 7.08 7.20
CA LEU A 177 -5.35 7.68 8.51
C LEU A 177 -4.12 7.81 9.42
N LEU A 178 -4.17 8.79 10.33
CA LEU A 178 -3.19 8.99 11.39
C LEU A 178 -3.86 8.82 12.75
N GLY A 179 -3.25 8.01 13.62
CA GLY A 179 -3.75 7.72 14.95
C GLY A 179 -2.61 7.74 15.97
N ASN A 180 -2.82 7.12 17.12
CA ASN A 180 -1.73 6.91 18.08
C ASN A 180 -0.65 5.97 17.52
N ASP A 181 0.50 5.90 18.17
CA ASP A 181 1.63 5.05 17.75
C ASP A 181 1.26 3.57 17.60
N ALA A 182 0.23 3.11 18.32
CA ALA A 182 -0.28 1.75 18.24
C ALA A 182 -1.28 1.52 17.10
N GLY A 183 -1.72 2.56 16.39
CA GLY A 183 -2.74 2.49 15.34
C GLY A 183 -4.12 2.06 15.83
N ILE A 184 -4.35 2.05 17.14
CA ILE A 184 -5.60 1.60 17.75
C ILE A 184 -6.70 2.59 17.39
N GLY A 185 -7.81 2.10 16.82
CA GLY A 185 -8.96 2.90 16.38
C GLY A 185 -8.97 3.26 14.90
N ILE A 186 -7.82 3.26 14.21
CA ILE A 186 -7.73 3.54 12.76
C ILE A 186 -7.43 2.30 11.91
N TRP A 187 -6.86 1.27 12.52
CA TRP A 187 -6.41 0.08 11.81
C TRP A 187 -7.53 -0.68 11.08
N GLY A 188 -8.77 -0.63 11.58
CA GLY A 188 -9.94 -1.17 10.87
C GLY A 188 -10.14 -0.47 9.52
N GLU A 189 -10.24 0.86 9.53
CA GLU A 189 -10.41 1.70 8.35
C GLU A 189 -9.21 1.63 7.38
N ALA A 190 -7.97 1.57 7.90
CA ALA A 190 -6.78 1.44 7.06
C ALA A 190 -6.80 0.18 6.18
N GLN A 191 -7.41 -0.91 6.66
CA GLN A 191 -7.60 -2.14 5.90
C GLN A 191 -8.65 -2.00 4.77
N TYR A 192 -9.53 -0.98 4.79
CA TYR A 192 -10.41 -0.62 3.67
C TYR A 192 -9.73 0.33 2.68
N ASN A 193 -8.94 1.28 3.17
CA ASN A 193 -8.29 2.30 2.33
C ASN A 193 -7.20 1.68 1.45
N GLY A 194 -6.38 0.77 1.98
CA GLY A 194 -5.30 0.11 1.23
C GLY A 194 -5.78 -0.53 -0.08
N PRO A 195 -6.82 -1.38 -0.07
CA PRO A 195 -7.41 -1.94 -1.28
C PRO A 195 -8.00 -0.91 -2.25
N ARG A 196 -8.65 0.15 -1.77
CA ARG A 196 -9.17 1.25 -2.61
C ARG A 196 -8.06 1.95 -3.37
N VAL A 197 -7.01 2.34 -2.65
CA VAL A 197 -5.79 2.93 -3.19
C VAL A 197 -5.12 1.98 -4.19
N GLY A 198 -5.00 0.69 -3.84
CA GLY A 198 -4.45 -0.34 -4.72
C GLY A 198 -5.21 -0.45 -6.04
N GLN A 199 -6.54 -0.47 -6.01
CA GLN A 199 -7.36 -0.53 -7.23
C GLN A 199 -7.24 0.71 -8.11
N GLN A 200 -6.93 1.88 -7.55
CA GLN A 200 -6.68 3.08 -8.35
C GLN A 200 -5.26 3.11 -8.90
N LEU A 201 -4.27 2.68 -8.11
CA LEU A 201 -2.91 2.44 -8.60
C LEU A 201 -2.90 1.40 -9.73
N ARG A 202 -3.74 0.37 -9.67
CA ARG A 202 -3.97 -0.58 -10.77
C ARG A 202 -4.28 0.12 -12.10
N ARG A 203 -5.16 1.13 -12.08
CA ARG A 203 -5.52 1.88 -13.30
C ARG A 203 -4.30 2.59 -13.90
N VAL A 204 -3.36 3.05 -13.06
CA VAL A 204 -2.08 3.62 -13.51
C VAL A 204 -1.24 2.54 -14.17
N LEU A 205 -1.04 1.41 -13.47
CA LEU A 205 -0.24 0.28 -13.95
C LEU A 205 -0.74 -0.28 -15.30
N ASN A 206 -2.06 -0.34 -15.51
CA ASN A 206 -2.69 -0.79 -16.76
C ASN A 206 -2.33 0.05 -17.99
N GLN A 207 -1.86 1.28 -17.79
CA GLN A 207 -1.59 2.23 -18.86
C GLN A 207 -0.09 2.44 -19.12
N LEU A 208 0.77 1.76 -18.35
CA LEU A 208 2.22 1.83 -18.55
C LEU A 208 2.64 1.17 -19.87
N ASP A 209 3.76 1.62 -20.43
CA ASP A 209 4.31 0.98 -21.62
C ASP A 209 4.82 -0.43 -21.30
N ALA A 210 4.63 -1.37 -22.23
CA ALA A 210 4.91 -2.79 -21.98
C ALA A 210 6.40 -3.13 -21.77
N ASP A 211 7.28 -2.24 -22.24
CA ASP A 211 8.73 -2.35 -22.10
C ASP A 211 9.30 -1.53 -20.93
N LEU A 212 8.44 -0.97 -20.08
CA LEU A 212 8.86 -0.35 -18.83
C LEU A 212 9.29 -1.42 -17.82
N ARG A 213 10.48 -1.27 -17.26
CA ARG A 213 10.99 -2.14 -16.19
C ARG A 213 10.46 -1.64 -14.86
N VAL A 214 9.47 -2.30 -14.30
CA VAL A 214 8.78 -1.86 -13.07
C VAL A 214 9.35 -2.59 -11.87
N ARG A 215 9.70 -1.81 -10.84
CA ARG A 215 10.12 -2.28 -9.52
C ARG A 215 9.17 -1.69 -8.49
N ILE A 216 8.75 -2.48 -7.52
CA ILE A 216 7.91 -1.98 -6.43
C ILE A 216 8.56 -2.37 -5.12
N PHE A 217 8.86 -1.36 -4.29
CA PHE A 217 9.22 -1.57 -2.88
C PHE A 217 8.06 -1.10 -2.02
N THR A 218 7.65 -1.92 -1.06
CA THR A 218 6.64 -1.52 -0.08
C THR A 218 6.97 -1.99 1.32
N HIS A 219 6.44 -1.28 2.31
CA HIS A 219 6.60 -1.60 3.72
C HIS A 219 5.23 -1.78 4.40
N SER A 220 5.14 -2.71 5.34
CA SER A 220 3.98 -2.87 6.22
C SER A 220 2.68 -3.06 5.42
N SER A 221 1.65 -2.27 5.71
CA SER A 221 0.33 -2.35 5.08
C SER A 221 0.30 -1.81 3.65
N GLY A 222 1.38 -1.20 3.15
CA GLY A 222 1.51 -0.91 1.72
C GLY A 222 1.46 -2.20 0.88
N ALA A 223 1.69 -3.35 1.50
CA ALA A 223 1.41 -4.65 0.90
C ALA A 223 -0.06 -4.83 0.46
N TYR A 224 -1.04 -4.26 1.16
CA TYR A 224 -2.45 -4.28 0.72
C TYR A 224 -2.66 -3.48 -0.56
N VAL A 225 -1.99 -2.33 -0.67
CA VAL A 225 -2.02 -1.47 -1.85
C VAL A 225 -1.44 -2.24 -3.03
N VAL A 226 -0.24 -2.82 -2.88
CA VAL A 226 0.45 -3.52 -3.96
C VAL A 226 -0.27 -4.79 -4.39
N THR A 227 -0.76 -5.61 -3.46
CA THR A 227 -1.52 -6.83 -3.80
C THR A 227 -2.81 -6.50 -4.56
N ASN A 228 -3.54 -5.45 -4.17
CA ASN A 228 -4.75 -5.03 -4.89
C ASN A 228 -4.45 -4.26 -6.18
N ALA A 229 -3.26 -3.65 -6.31
CA ALA A 229 -2.82 -3.05 -7.57
C ALA A 229 -2.49 -4.11 -8.63
N LEU A 230 -1.91 -5.24 -8.21
CA LEU A 230 -1.41 -6.27 -9.12
C LEU A 230 -2.39 -7.40 -9.39
N GLY A 231 -3.40 -7.63 -8.55
CA GLY A 231 -4.32 -8.75 -8.76
C GLY A 231 -5.46 -8.81 -7.76
N ASP A 232 -6.14 -9.95 -7.72
CA ASP A 232 -7.24 -10.25 -6.81
C ASP A 232 -6.73 -10.44 -5.37
N GLY A 233 -6.42 -9.30 -4.74
CA GLY A 233 -6.11 -9.19 -3.32
C GLY A 233 -7.36 -9.23 -2.42
N SER A 234 -8.52 -9.69 -2.90
CA SER A 234 -9.77 -9.70 -2.10
C SER A 234 -9.72 -10.53 -0.85
N HIS A 235 -8.81 -11.50 -0.82
CA HIS A 235 -8.60 -12.36 0.32
C HIS A 235 -8.04 -11.61 1.52
N SER A 236 -7.36 -10.49 1.30
CA SER A 236 -6.92 -9.58 2.36
C SER A 236 -8.09 -8.95 3.12
N TYR A 237 -9.32 -9.01 2.58
CA TYR A 237 -10.51 -8.44 3.21
C TYR A 237 -11.76 -9.35 3.20
N ARG A 238 -11.57 -10.67 3.33
CA ARG A 238 -12.68 -11.66 3.36
C ARG A 238 -13.64 -11.60 4.57
N GLY A 239 -13.48 -10.66 5.50
CA GLY A 239 -14.40 -10.42 6.64
C GLY A 239 -15.10 -9.06 6.64
N PHE A 240 -15.04 -8.29 5.53
CA PHE A 240 -15.42 -6.89 5.51
C PHE A 240 -16.86 -6.74 4.95
N GLU A 241 -17.82 -6.37 5.79
CA GLU A 241 -19.19 -5.99 5.39
C GLU A 241 -19.16 -4.68 4.57
N GLY A 242 -20.07 -4.50 3.61
CA GLY A 242 -20.16 -3.26 2.79
C GLY A 242 -19.13 -3.09 1.66
N SER A 243 -18.26 -4.07 1.41
CA SER A 243 -17.17 -4.01 0.43
C SER A 243 -17.52 -4.52 -0.99
N VAL A 244 -18.80 -4.50 -1.38
CA VAL A 244 -19.29 -5.15 -2.63
C VAL A 244 -18.53 -4.65 -3.86
N GLN A 245 -18.43 -3.34 -4.05
CA GLN A 245 -17.71 -2.76 -5.20
C GLN A 245 -16.21 -3.11 -5.20
N LEU A 246 -15.58 -3.19 -4.01
CA LEU A 246 -14.18 -3.61 -3.90
C LEU A 246 -14.01 -5.07 -4.35
N LYS A 247 -14.91 -5.95 -3.90
CA LYS A 247 -14.92 -7.37 -4.27
C LYS A 247 -15.17 -7.58 -5.76
N GLU A 248 -16.10 -6.83 -6.35
CA GLU A 248 -16.37 -6.85 -7.80
C GLU A 248 -15.15 -6.46 -8.62
N ARG A 249 -14.43 -5.41 -8.19
CA ARG A 249 -13.22 -4.92 -8.88
C ARG A 249 -11.99 -5.79 -8.65
N ALA A 250 -11.90 -6.49 -7.52
CA ALA A 250 -10.68 -7.17 -7.07
C ALA A 250 -10.07 -8.08 -8.13
N GLY A 251 -10.90 -8.85 -8.82
CA GLY A 251 -10.50 -9.78 -9.88
C GLY A 251 -11.05 -9.42 -11.27
N ALA A 252 -11.37 -8.15 -11.53
CA ALA A 252 -11.84 -7.70 -12.83
C ALA A 252 -10.81 -8.03 -13.93
N LEU A 253 -11.28 -8.61 -15.03
CA LEU A 253 -10.43 -9.00 -16.17
C LEU A 253 -10.52 -8.01 -17.34
N ASP A 254 -11.49 -7.09 -17.29
CA ASP A 254 -11.79 -6.08 -18.29
C ASP A 254 -12.16 -4.74 -17.64
N GLY A 255 -12.36 -3.73 -18.49
CA GLY A 255 -12.70 -2.37 -18.06
C GLY A 255 -11.58 -1.64 -17.35
N ALA A 256 -11.93 -0.52 -16.70
CA ALA A 256 -10.95 0.38 -16.09
C ALA A 256 -10.13 -0.28 -14.97
N TYR A 257 -10.71 -1.24 -14.26
CA TYR A 257 -10.09 -1.94 -13.12
C TYR A 257 -9.54 -3.33 -13.47
N ALA A 258 -9.42 -3.65 -14.76
CA ALA A 258 -8.79 -4.88 -15.23
C ALA A 258 -7.44 -5.09 -14.55
N VAL A 259 -7.09 -6.32 -14.19
CA VAL A 259 -5.74 -6.64 -13.74
C VAL A 259 -4.71 -6.27 -14.84
N PRO A 260 -3.54 -5.70 -14.51
CA PRO A 260 -2.57 -5.32 -15.52
C PRO A 260 -2.08 -6.54 -16.32
N ARG A 261 -1.77 -6.33 -17.60
CA ARG A 261 -1.31 -7.41 -18.51
C ARG A 261 -0.16 -6.98 -19.42
N ASN A 262 0.05 -5.67 -19.52
CA ASN A 262 1.08 -4.99 -20.27
C ASN A 262 2.45 -5.07 -19.60
N ILE A 263 2.52 -5.17 -18.27
CA ILE A 263 3.80 -5.16 -17.54
C ILE A 263 4.47 -6.53 -17.62
N THR A 264 5.57 -6.61 -18.37
CA THR A 264 6.30 -7.87 -18.61
C THR A 264 7.55 -8.04 -17.74
N ASP A 265 8.20 -6.95 -17.34
CA ASP A 265 9.31 -6.96 -16.38
C ASP A 265 8.90 -6.29 -15.06
N LEU A 266 8.31 -7.08 -14.17
CA LEU A 266 7.87 -6.65 -12.83
C LEU A 266 8.63 -7.38 -11.73
N ARG A 267 9.28 -6.63 -10.83
CA ARG A 267 9.82 -7.15 -9.57
C ARG A 267 9.21 -6.43 -8.38
N VAL A 268 8.91 -7.16 -7.32
CA VAL A 268 8.24 -6.63 -6.14
C VAL A 268 8.97 -7.09 -4.88
N ALA A 269 9.32 -6.15 -4.01
CA ALA A 269 9.78 -6.42 -2.66
C ALA A 269 8.79 -5.85 -1.64
N MET A 270 8.34 -6.70 -0.72
CA MET A 270 7.49 -6.30 0.40
C MET A 270 8.28 -6.53 1.69
N LEU A 271 8.68 -5.46 2.35
CA LEU A 271 9.33 -5.51 3.66
C LEU A 271 8.26 -5.53 4.76
N ILE A 272 8.29 -6.57 5.60
CA ILE A 272 7.36 -6.80 6.71
C ILE A 272 5.90 -6.64 6.25
N PRO A 273 5.43 -7.41 5.26
CA PRO A 273 4.10 -7.25 4.68
C PRO A 273 3.02 -7.51 5.74
N ALA A 274 2.37 -6.44 6.22
CA ALA A 274 1.41 -6.50 7.30
C ALA A 274 0.02 -6.92 6.78
N GLN A 275 -0.06 -8.13 6.23
CA GLN A 275 -1.26 -8.71 5.60
C GLN A 275 -1.42 -10.20 5.93
N PRO A 276 -2.60 -10.81 5.63
CA PRO A 276 -2.82 -12.23 5.82
C PRO A 276 -1.92 -13.10 4.93
N LEU A 277 -1.62 -14.33 5.36
CA LEU A 277 -0.92 -15.31 4.53
C LEU A 277 -1.65 -15.63 3.21
N SER A 278 -2.99 -15.52 3.21
CA SER A 278 -3.87 -15.76 2.07
C SER A 278 -3.93 -14.60 1.07
N ALA A 279 -3.15 -13.53 1.23
CA ALA A 279 -3.28 -12.31 0.42
C ALA A 279 -3.16 -12.56 -1.11
N PHE A 280 -2.44 -13.61 -1.52
CA PHE A 280 -2.23 -13.95 -2.92
C PHE A 280 -3.20 -15.03 -3.46
N ASP A 281 -4.07 -15.61 -2.64
CA ASP A 281 -4.93 -16.76 -3.02
C ASP A 281 -5.84 -16.48 -4.24
N GLY A 282 -6.16 -15.22 -4.52
CA GLY A 282 -6.94 -14.81 -5.69
C GLY A 282 -6.12 -14.74 -6.99
N PHE A 283 -4.79 -14.62 -6.92
CA PHE A 283 -3.93 -14.40 -8.09
C PHE A 283 -3.95 -15.61 -9.05
N ALA A 284 -3.92 -16.83 -8.51
CA ALA A 284 -3.98 -18.06 -9.32
C ALA A 284 -5.34 -18.34 -9.96
N GLN A 285 -6.43 -17.74 -9.48
CA GLN A 285 -7.78 -18.07 -9.94
C GLN A 285 -8.06 -17.41 -11.29
N GLY A 286 -7.77 -18.12 -12.39
CA GLY A 286 -8.09 -17.67 -13.75
C GLY A 286 -7.28 -16.46 -14.21
N THR A 287 -5.98 -16.38 -13.87
CA THR A 287 -5.06 -15.27 -14.23
C THR A 287 -5.53 -13.90 -13.75
N LYS A 288 -6.17 -13.86 -12.57
CA LYS A 288 -6.63 -12.63 -11.91
C LYS A 288 -5.49 -11.92 -11.16
N GLY A 289 -4.27 -11.96 -11.67
CA GLY A 289 -3.12 -11.23 -11.12
C GLY A 289 -1.97 -11.14 -12.10
N VAL A 290 -1.23 -10.03 -12.07
CA VAL A 290 0.15 -9.96 -12.58
C VAL A 290 1.00 -10.69 -11.58
N VAL A 291 1.61 -11.79 -12.00
CA VAL A 291 2.60 -12.49 -11.18
C VAL A 291 3.96 -11.86 -11.46
N PRO A 292 4.62 -11.24 -10.46
CA PRO A 292 5.94 -10.67 -10.66
C PRO A 292 6.95 -11.72 -11.14
N THR A 293 7.89 -11.31 -12.01
CA THR A 293 9.03 -12.14 -12.38
C THR A 293 9.92 -12.43 -11.16
N ARG A 294 9.87 -11.54 -10.16
CA ARG A 294 10.41 -11.78 -8.80
C ARG A 294 9.51 -11.19 -7.73
N LEU A 295 9.15 -12.00 -6.74
CA LEU A 295 8.48 -11.57 -5.51
C LEU A 295 9.39 -11.86 -4.31
N ILE A 296 9.76 -10.80 -3.60
CA ILE A 296 10.62 -10.86 -2.42
C ILE A 296 9.80 -10.43 -1.20
N LEU A 297 9.72 -11.27 -0.18
CA LEU A 297 9.08 -10.97 1.10
C LEU A 297 10.15 -10.88 2.18
N GLY A 298 10.38 -9.68 2.72
CA GLY A 298 11.17 -9.51 3.94
C GLY A 298 10.27 -9.77 5.16
N THR A 299 10.63 -10.69 6.03
CA THR A 299 9.83 -11.02 7.23
C THR A 299 10.68 -10.91 8.49
N SER A 300 10.04 -10.70 9.64
CA SER A 300 10.72 -10.78 10.93
C SER A 300 9.79 -11.36 11.99
N PRO A 301 10.09 -12.54 12.55
CA PRO A 301 9.28 -13.15 13.61
C PRO A 301 9.17 -12.32 14.89
N ARG A 302 9.98 -11.27 15.04
CA ARG A 302 10.05 -10.39 16.22
C ARG A 302 9.69 -8.93 15.92
N ASP A 303 9.08 -8.65 14.77
CA ASP A 303 8.55 -7.31 14.48
C ASP A 303 7.49 -6.91 15.52
N LYS A 304 7.69 -5.77 16.17
CA LYS A 304 6.90 -5.32 17.30
C LYS A 304 5.43 -5.06 16.94
N ALA A 305 5.16 -4.43 15.79
CA ALA A 305 3.79 -4.07 15.41
C ALA A 305 3.04 -5.27 14.83
N ALA A 306 3.66 -6.04 13.94
CA ALA A 306 3.06 -7.19 13.28
C ALA A 306 2.84 -8.36 14.22
N THR A 307 3.67 -8.53 15.27
CA THR A 307 3.40 -9.49 16.35
C THR A 307 2.47 -8.94 17.44
N LYS A 308 2.20 -7.63 17.43
CA LYS A 308 1.42 -6.92 18.46
C LYS A 308 2.04 -7.12 19.84
N LEU A 309 3.33 -6.77 19.94
CA LEU A 309 4.17 -6.97 21.13
C LEU A 309 4.25 -8.45 21.56
N GLY A 310 4.26 -9.36 20.59
CA GLY A 310 4.30 -10.80 20.85
C GLY A 310 2.98 -11.45 21.24
N VAL A 311 1.86 -10.71 21.27
CA VAL A 311 0.54 -11.27 21.62
C VAL A 311 0.02 -12.19 20.51
N SER A 312 -0.11 -11.69 19.29
CA SER A 312 -0.58 -12.46 18.13
C SER A 312 -0.53 -11.63 16.85
N CYS A 313 -0.14 -12.27 15.73
CA CYS A 313 -0.28 -11.66 14.41
C CYS A 313 -1.71 -11.67 13.85
N ALA A 314 -2.65 -12.39 14.48
CA ALA A 314 -4.03 -12.52 13.98
C ALA A 314 -5.05 -11.65 14.73
N ILE A 315 -4.76 -11.24 15.96
CA ILE A 315 -5.69 -10.45 16.80
C ILE A 315 -5.79 -9.02 16.26
N GLY A 316 -7.00 -8.49 16.14
CA GLY A 316 -7.22 -7.10 15.73
C GLY A 316 -6.82 -6.81 14.28
N GLY A 317 -6.80 -7.82 13.40
CA GLY A 317 -6.38 -7.72 12.00
C GLY A 317 -5.13 -8.57 11.73
N ASN A 318 -5.14 -9.25 10.59
CA ASN A 318 -4.18 -10.32 10.31
C ASN A 318 -2.95 -9.78 9.57
N THR A 319 -1.82 -9.79 10.28
CA THR A 319 -0.49 -9.34 9.81
C THR A 319 0.48 -10.51 9.71
N CYS A 320 -0.01 -11.75 9.68
CA CYS A 320 0.82 -12.93 9.88
C CYS A 320 1.85 -13.19 8.77
N MET A 321 1.67 -12.65 7.56
CA MET A 321 2.69 -12.78 6.50
C MET A 321 4.02 -12.15 6.91
N ALA A 322 4.01 -11.05 7.66
CA ALA A 322 5.20 -10.35 8.12
C ALA A 322 6.07 -11.17 9.10
N VAL A 323 5.50 -12.11 9.84
CA VAL A 323 6.16 -12.74 10.99
C VAL A 323 6.28 -14.26 10.89
N ARG A 324 5.47 -14.91 10.04
CA ARG A 324 5.46 -16.36 9.86
C ARG A 324 6.21 -16.76 8.60
N THR A 325 7.54 -16.66 8.64
CA THR A 325 8.41 -16.75 7.46
C THR A 325 8.19 -18.00 6.59
N ALA A 326 8.24 -19.19 7.20
CA ALA A 326 8.04 -20.44 6.45
C ALA A 326 6.62 -20.56 5.88
N GLU A 327 5.60 -20.18 6.65
CA GLU A 327 4.21 -20.19 6.18
C GLU A 327 3.99 -19.17 5.05
N ALA A 328 4.59 -17.98 5.15
CA ALA A 328 4.53 -16.97 4.10
C ALA A 328 5.07 -17.50 2.77
N PHE A 329 6.19 -18.24 2.81
CA PHE A 329 6.71 -18.92 1.63
C PHE A 329 5.74 -19.98 1.11
N GLN A 330 5.25 -20.88 1.96
CA GLN A 330 4.38 -21.99 1.55
C GLN A 330 3.05 -21.51 0.95
N TRP A 331 2.41 -20.52 1.58
CA TRP A 331 1.15 -19.95 1.10
C TRP A 331 1.34 -19.17 -0.20
N SER A 332 2.33 -18.27 -0.26
CA SER A 332 2.60 -17.50 -1.48
C SER A 332 3.01 -18.40 -2.64
N ARG A 333 3.83 -19.42 -2.38
CA ARG A 333 4.17 -20.45 -3.37
C ARG A 333 2.92 -21.14 -3.88
N LYS A 334 2.08 -21.68 -3.00
CA LYS A 334 0.86 -22.38 -3.41
C LYS A 334 -0.06 -21.49 -4.26
N ALA A 335 -0.20 -20.23 -3.86
CA ALA A 335 -1.03 -19.26 -4.54
C ALA A 335 -0.47 -18.78 -5.89
N LEU A 336 0.84 -18.87 -6.11
CA LEU A 336 1.51 -18.37 -7.32
C LEU A 336 2.11 -19.48 -8.20
N ALA A 337 2.23 -20.72 -7.71
CA ALA A 337 2.96 -21.83 -8.32
C ALA A 337 2.69 -22.10 -9.81
N PRO A 338 1.48 -21.92 -10.38
CA PRO A 338 1.26 -22.13 -11.81
C PRO A 338 1.88 -21.05 -12.72
N GLN A 339 2.29 -19.91 -12.15
CA GLN A 339 2.62 -18.68 -12.90
C GLN A 339 3.85 -17.95 -12.32
N ALA A 340 4.45 -18.47 -11.24
CA ALA A 340 5.45 -17.75 -10.47
C ALA A 340 6.76 -17.59 -11.23
N GLY A 341 7.22 -16.33 -11.31
CA GLY A 341 8.64 -16.04 -11.34
C GLY A 341 9.33 -16.47 -10.02
N GLN A 342 10.52 -15.95 -9.76
CA GLN A 342 11.28 -16.30 -8.56
C GLN A 342 10.58 -15.79 -7.28
N LEU A 343 10.17 -16.70 -6.38
CA LEU A 343 9.65 -16.35 -5.06
C LEU A 343 10.75 -16.49 -4.00
N MET A 344 10.90 -15.47 -3.17
CA MET A 344 11.91 -15.41 -2.11
C MET A 344 11.30 -14.87 -0.84
N VAL A 345 11.61 -15.49 0.29
CA VAL A 345 11.28 -14.98 1.62
C VAL A 345 12.56 -14.88 2.43
N ILE A 346 12.94 -13.65 2.80
CA ILE A 346 14.16 -13.31 3.53
C ILE A 346 13.78 -13.01 4.97
N GLY A 347 14.23 -13.86 5.89
CA GLY A 347 14.01 -13.68 7.33
C GLY A 347 15.04 -12.72 7.94
N PHE A 348 14.60 -11.52 8.29
CA PHE A 348 15.38 -10.55 9.08
C PHE A 348 15.56 -11.08 10.51
N PRO A 349 16.80 -11.12 11.03
CA PRO A 349 17.13 -11.69 12.34
C PRO A 349 16.40 -10.96 13.48
N ALA A 350 16.35 -11.53 14.69
CA ALA A 350 15.91 -10.71 15.83
C ALA A 350 17.07 -9.79 16.27
N PRO A 351 16.82 -8.50 16.56
CA PRO A 351 17.86 -7.62 17.07
C PRO A 351 18.17 -7.97 18.54
N ALA A 352 19.32 -7.53 19.04
CA ALA A 352 19.75 -7.80 20.42
C ALA A 352 18.77 -7.27 21.49
N THR A 353 17.99 -6.24 21.14
CA THR A 353 16.93 -5.65 21.98
C THR A 353 15.69 -6.57 22.13
N GLY A 354 15.65 -7.71 21.44
CA GLY A 354 14.59 -8.72 21.52
C GLY A 354 13.45 -8.51 20.52
N HIS A 355 13.25 -7.29 20.03
CA HIS A 355 12.21 -6.95 19.05
C HIS A 355 12.70 -5.94 18.02
N HIS A 356 12.26 -6.11 16.77
CA HIS A 356 12.42 -5.08 15.75
C HIS A 356 11.36 -4.01 15.90
N GLU A 357 11.80 -2.76 15.93
CA GLU A 357 10.90 -1.63 15.72
C GLU A 357 10.38 -1.64 14.27
N HIS A 358 9.10 -1.30 14.10
CA HIS A 358 8.36 -1.47 12.85
C HIS A 358 8.63 -0.36 11.81
N GLY A 359 9.89 0.02 11.63
CA GLY A 359 10.32 1.06 10.70
C GLY A 359 11.40 0.54 9.75
N VAL A 360 11.34 0.94 8.48
CA VAL A 360 12.29 0.51 7.44
C VAL A 360 13.74 0.73 7.87
N GLN A 361 14.03 1.84 8.54
CA GLN A 361 15.37 2.19 9.01
C GLN A 361 16.00 1.12 9.92
N TRP A 362 15.21 0.40 10.71
CA TRP A 362 15.71 -0.66 11.59
C TRP A 362 16.14 -1.89 10.78
N TYR A 363 15.38 -2.22 9.74
CA TYR A 363 15.73 -3.32 8.82
C TYR A 363 16.92 -2.98 7.92
N MET A 364 17.22 -1.71 7.71
CA MET A 364 18.44 -1.29 6.99
C MET A 364 19.71 -1.61 7.79
N GLU A 365 19.62 -1.79 9.11
CA GLU A 365 20.75 -2.15 9.98
C GLU A 365 21.16 -3.62 9.81
N ASP A 366 20.23 -4.49 9.43
CA ASP A 366 20.45 -5.89 9.08
C ASP A 366 21.08 -6.03 7.68
N ARG A 367 22.32 -5.54 7.55
CA ARG A 367 22.98 -5.30 6.25
C ARG A 367 22.92 -6.49 5.30
N GLU A 368 23.14 -7.70 5.77
CA GLU A 368 23.13 -8.89 4.91
C GLU A 368 21.75 -9.12 4.28
N GLN A 369 20.69 -9.13 5.09
CA GLN A 369 19.32 -9.36 4.64
C GLN A 369 18.79 -8.18 3.83
N TRP A 370 19.14 -6.96 4.23
CA TRP A 370 18.82 -5.74 3.51
C TRP A 370 19.43 -5.73 2.10
N GLN A 371 20.73 -6.03 1.98
CA GLN A 371 21.41 -6.10 0.69
C GLN A 371 20.89 -7.26 -0.17
N ALA A 372 20.56 -8.40 0.44
CA ALA A 372 19.93 -9.51 -0.29
C ALA A 372 18.56 -9.09 -0.86
N LEU A 373 17.74 -8.37 -0.09
CA LEU A 373 16.44 -7.87 -0.54
C LEU A 373 16.59 -6.87 -1.69
N LEU A 374 17.45 -5.86 -1.54
CA LEU A 374 17.66 -4.85 -2.58
C LEU A 374 18.34 -5.40 -3.82
N GLY A 375 19.33 -6.28 -3.67
CA GLY A 375 20.02 -6.91 -4.80
C GLY A 375 19.08 -7.74 -5.67
N GLN A 376 18.08 -8.41 -5.07
CA GLN A 376 17.07 -9.16 -5.81
C GLN A 376 16.03 -8.27 -6.49
N LEU A 377 15.68 -7.15 -5.84
CA LEU A 377 14.75 -6.16 -6.40
C LEU A 377 15.39 -5.39 -7.56
N LEU A 378 16.56 -4.78 -7.35
CA LEU A 378 17.15 -3.74 -8.21
C LEU A 378 18.41 -4.19 -8.96
N GLY A 379 19.07 -5.25 -8.51
CA GLY A 379 20.31 -5.74 -9.11
C GLY A 379 20.13 -6.89 -10.08
N ASP A 380 21.24 -7.38 -10.60
CA ASP A 380 21.32 -8.55 -11.48
C ASP A 380 21.41 -9.87 -10.70
N ALA A 381 21.30 -9.82 -9.37
CA ALA A 381 21.33 -11.00 -8.53
C ALA A 381 20.32 -12.03 -9.07
N SER A 382 20.79 -13.25 -9.30
CA SER A 382 19.97 -14.34 -9.80
C SER A 382 20.08 -15.53 -8.85
N GLY A 383 19.01 -16.31 -8.75
CA GLY A 383 18.96 -17.43 -7.82
C GLY A 383 18.83 -17.03 -6.37
N CYS A 384 18.88 -18.02 -5.49
CA CYS A 384 18.63 -17.86 -4.06
C CYS A 384 19.87 -17.30 -3.34
N PRO A 385 19.72 -16.37 -2.40
CA PRO A 385 20.84 -15.82 -1.65
C PRO A 385 21.39 -16.92 -0.74
N ALA A 386 22.69 -16.90 -0.49
CA ALA A 386 23.35 -17.92 0.32
C ALA A 386 23.05 -17.82 1.84
N SER A 387 22.22 -16.85 2.28
CA SER A 387 21.99 -16.58 3.69
C SER A 387 21.10 -17.66 4.33
N GLY A 388 21.49 -18.08 5.54
CA GLY A 388 20.90 -19.17 6.35
C GLY A 388 19.43 -19.00 6.81
N LYS A 389 18.71 -18.03 6.23
CA LYS A 389 17.35 -17.58 6.62
C LYS A 389 16.51 -17.20 5.40
N THR A 390 16.81 -17.79 4.25
CA THR A 390 16.07 -17.54 3.02
C THR A 390 15.34 -18.80 2.55
N TRP A 391 14.03 -18.66 2.29
CA TRP A 391 13.23 -19.65 1.60
C TRP A 391 13.07 -19.20 0.16
N CYS A 392 13.32 -20.08 -0.80
CA CYS A 392 13.41 -19.67 -2.19
C CYS A 392 12.94 -20.75 -3.16
N GLN A 393 12.25 -20.31 -4.20
CA GLN A 393 11.87 -21.12 -5.35
C GLN A 393 12.56 -20.55 -6.59
N ALA A 394 13.31 -21.40 -7.29
CA ALA A 394 13.92 -21.03 -8.56
C ALA A 394 12.86 -20.88 -9.66
N SER A 395 13.21 -20.16 -10.73
CA SER A 395 12.32 -19.93 -11.87
C SER A 395 11.92 -21.21 -12.63
N ASP A 396 12.66 -22.31 -12.45
CA ASP A 396 12.33 -23.63 -13.02
C ASP A 396 11.33 -24.44 -12.17
N GLY A 397 10.79 -23.83 -11.10
CA GLY A 397 9.81 -24.46 -10.21
C GLY A 397 10.40 -25.44 -9.19
N LYS A 398 11.72 -25.67 -9.19
CA LYS A 398 12.35 -26.54 -8.20
C LYS A 398 12.49 -25.83 -6.86
N GLU A 399 12.13 -26.55 -5.80
CA GLU A 399 12.32 -26.12 -4.42
C GLU A 399 13.81 -26.21 -4.08
N LEU A 400 14.41 -25.07 -3.74
CA LEU A 400 15.70 -25.02 -3.06
C LEU A 400 15.35 -24.80 -1.59
N ALA A 401 15.33 -25.89 -0.82
CA ALA A 401 14.97 -25.88 0.59
C ALA A 401 15.76 -24.85 1.40
N ALA A 402 15.18 -24.42 2.53
CA ALA A 402 15.79 -23.52 3.50
C ALA A 402 17.25 -23.94 3.75
N ARG A 403 18.18 -23.05 3.42
CA ARG A 403 19.59 -23.20 3.80
C ARG A 403 19.84 -22.34 5.01
#